data_AF-A0AAW9BQF9-F1
#
_entry.id   AF-A0AAW9BQF9-F1
#
_cell.length_a   1.000
_cell.length_b   1.000
_cell.length_c   1.000
_cell.angle_alpha   90.00
_cell.angle_beta   90.00
_cell.angle_gamma   90.00
#
_symmetry.space_group_name_H-M   'P 1'
#
loop_
_entity.id
_entity.type
_entity.pdbx_description
1 polymer ?
#
loop_
_entity_poly.entity_id
_entity_poly.type
_entity_poly.pdbx_seq_one_letter_code
_entity_poly.pdbx_strand_id
1 'polypeptide(L)'
;MKNINKIELFMKVIVVFTALALAATFGVYKLIFPGRFSEDAAVWGAFGSYFGGVLGPVVGLASLAAVLITILLQKKLLSQQLDEFTKLHDQQATTLILTQEQLKLEEKNHKQTLNQLELQNSQYELETMHRQRDRLLKVIGFLKEQNIGFLELKIEVYNSLLAIVNIDSLRDDPGKLSELDIEIEKQKLKKELLDIRVDCSEIDNDLLTLSVDLMSPSHKTPEILEEHFLAKVAVIMQKNKDMVKKYGRKKSA
;
A
#
# COMPACT_ATOMS: atom_id res chain seq x y z
N MET A 1 35.00 8.92 -44.18
CA MET A 1 36.08 9.94 -44.06
C MET A 1 36.88 10.15 -45.35
N LYS A 2 37.27 9.11 -46.10
CA LYS A 2 38.14 9.23 -47.31
C LYS A 2 37.65 10.18 -48.43
N ASN A 3 36.34 10.41 -48.56
CA ASN A 3 35.77 11.30 -49.59
C ASN A 3 35.67 12.77 -49.16
N ILE A 4 35.60 13.06 -47.86
CA ILE A 4 35.53 14.44 -47.35
C ILE A 4 36.89 15.12 -47.60
N ASN A 5 37.98 14.42 -47.29
CA ASN A 5 39.35 14.90 -47.56
C ASN A 5 39.60 15.17 -49.06
N LYS A 6 38.93 14.42 -49.96
CA LYS A 6 39.01 14.64 -51.41
C LYS A 6 38.27 15.90 -51.85
N ILE A 7 37.09 16.17 -51.27
CA ILE A 7 36.30 17.37 -51.56
C ILE A 7 37.01 18.61 -50.99
N GLU A 8 37.54 18.53 -49.77
CA GLU A 8 38.33 19.61 -49.18
C GLU A 8 39.58 19.93 -49.99
N LEU A 9 40.29 18.89 -50.46
CA LEU A 9 41.44 19.06 -51.35
C LEU A 9 41.02 19.71 -52.67
N PHE A 10 39.92 19.26 -53.27
CA PHE A 10 39.40 19.82 -54.52
C PHE A 10 38.99 21.29 -54.38
N MET A 11 38.32 21.66 -53.27
CA MET A 11 37.97 23.04 -52.98
C MET A 11 39.21 23.92 -52.81
N LYS A 12 40.24 23.44 -52.11
CA LYS A 12 41.54 24.14 -52.00
C LYS A 12 42.19 24.34 -53.37
N VAL A 13 42.15 23.33 -54.24
CA VAL A 13 42.68 23.42 -55.60
C VAL A 13 41.95 24.48 -56.42
N ILE A 14 40.61 24.53 -56.37
CA ILE A 14 39.83 25.57 -57.06
C ILE A 14 40.23 26.96 -56.55
N VAL A 15 40.29 27.17 -55.24
CA VAL A 15 40.64 28.47 -54.66
C VAL A 15 42.04 28.92 -55.07
N VAL A 16 43.03 28.01 -55.01
CA VAL A 16 44.40 28.31 -55.44
C VAL A 16 44.46 28.58 -56.94
N PHE A 17 43.76 27.81 -57.76
CA PHE A 17 43.70 28.00 -59.21
C PHE A 17 43.09 29.35 -59.58
N THR A 18 41.98 29.74 -58.95
CA THR A 18 41.35 31.06 -59.15
C THR A 18 42.27 32.19 -58.71
N ALA A 19 42.97 32.05 -57.58
CA ALA A 19 43.95 33.04 -57.12
C ALA A 19 45.14 33.18 -58.07
N LEU A 20 45.65 32.08 -58.62
CA LEU A 20 46.72 32.09 -59.63
C LEU A 20 46.25 32.72 -60.94
N ALA A 21 45.03 32.43 -61.40
CA ALA A 21 44.46 33.06 -62.59
C ALA A 21 44.32 34.58 -62.43
N LEU A 22 43.89 35.03 -61.25
CA LEU A 22 43.83 36.45 -60.88
C LEU A 22 45.23 37.10 -60.93
N ALA A 23 46.21 36.49 -60.27
CA ALA A 23 47.59 36.99 -60.23
C ALA A 23 48.23 37.02 -61.64
N ALA A 24 47.99 35.98 -62.45
CA ALA A 24 48.48 35.90 -63.82
C ALA A 24 47.85 36.99 -64.71
N THR A 25 46.54 37.20 -64.62
CA THR A 25 45.83 38.25 -65.37
C THR A 25 46.36 39.64 -65.00
N PHE A 26 46.59 39.86 -63.71
CA PHE A 26 47.19 41.11 -63.21
C PHE A 26 48.63 41.31 -63.67
N GLY A 27 49.47 40.27 -63.61
CA GLY A 27 50.84 40.31 -64.08
C GLY A 27 50.95 40.60 -65.58
N VAL A 28 50.16 39.89 -66.40
CA VAL A 28 50.11 40.10 -67.85
C VAL A 28 49.62 41.51 -68.19
N TYR A 29 48.58 42.00 -67.51
CA TYR A 29 48.08 43.36 -67.70
C TYR A 29 49.17 44.42 -67.45
N LYS A 30 49.93 44.30 -66.34
CA LYS A 30 51.03 45.24 -66.03
C LYS A 30 52.19 45.19 -67.02
N LEU A 31 52.47 44.03 -67.61
CA LEU A 31 53.52 43.89 -68.62
C LEU A 31 53.12 44.52 -69.97
N ILE A 32 51.86 44.34 -70.38
CA ILE A 32 51.37 44.84 -71.69
C ILE A 32 51.05 46.34 -71.62
N PHE A 33 50.57 46.84 -70.49
CA PHE A 33 50.18 48.24 -70.29
C PHE A 33 51.07 48.92 -69.23
N PRO A 34 52.35 49.22 -69.54
CA PRO A 34 53.22 49.97 -68.64
C PRO A 34 52.76 51.44 -68.56
N GLY A 35 52.20 51.85 -67.42
CA GLY A 35 51.69 53.22 -67.23
C GLY A 35 51.36 53.57 -65.77
N ARG A 36 51.17 54.87 -65.51
CA ARG A 36 50.67 55.40 -64.22
C ARG A 36 49.16 55.14 -64.09
N PHE A 37 48.65 55.14 -62.85
CA PHE A 37 47.21 55.03 -62.61
C PHE A 37 46.48 56.20 -63.29
N SER A 38 45.42 55.89 -64.03
CA SER A 38 44.58 56.90 -64.67
C SER A 38 43.59 57.49 -63.67
N GLU A 39 43.40 58.80 -63.70
CA GLU A 39 42.33 59.51 -62.98
C GLU A 39 40.98 59.44 -63.74
N ASP A 40 40.99 58.99 -65.00
CA ASP A 40 39.79 58.84 -65.82
C ASP A 40 39.04 57.54 -65.50
N ALA A 41 37.78 57.68 -65.07
CA ALA A 41 36.87 56.58 -64.76
C ALA A 41 36.58 55.67 -65.96
N ALA A 42 36.63 56.17 -67.19
CA ALA A 42 36.40 55.36 -68.39
C ALA A 42 37.49 54.28 -68.57
N VAL A 43 38.73 54.59 -68.21
CA VAL A 43 39.87 53.64 -68.26
C VAL A 43 39.69 52.52 -67.24
N TRP A 44 39.11 52.82 -66.08
CA TRP A 44 38.76 51.81 -65.07
C TRP A 44 37.61 50.89 -65.52
N GLY A 45 36.64 51.41 -66.28
CA GLY A 45 35.59 50.59 -66.90
C GLY A 45 36.15 49.58 -67.92
N ALA A 46 37.09 50.02 -68.76
CA ALA A 46 37.77 49.15 -69.73
C ALA A 46 38.65 48.09 -69.03
N PHE A 47 39.37 48.49 -67.97
CA PHE A 47 40.12 47.57 -67.11
C PHE A 47 39.24 46.48 -66.50
N GLY A 48 38.11 46.88 -65.88
CA GLY A 48 37.14 45.94 -65.33
C GLY A 48 36.58 44.98 -66.37
N SER A 49 36.37 45.47 -67.61
CA SER A 49 35.87 44.65 -68.72
C SER A 49 36.88 43.60 -69.19
N TYR A 50 38.17 43.93 -69.23
CA TYR A 50 39.24 42.97 -69.54
C TYR A 50 39.33 41.87 -68.48
N PHE A 51 39.40 42.25 -67.20
CA PHE A 51 39.46 41.28 -66.09
C PHE A 51 38.18 40.43 -66.02
N GLY A 52 37.01 41.05 -66.17
CA GLY A 52 35.73 40.35 -66.21
C GLY A 52 35.61 39.38 -67.38
N GLY A 53 36.14 39.73 -68.55
CA GLY A 53 36.15 38.85 -69.73
C GLY A 53 37.08 37.64 -69.59
N VAL A 54 38.25 37.81 -68.97
CA VAL A 54 39.23 36.72 -68.78
C VAL A 54 38.86 35.84 -67.59
N LEU A 55 38.45 36.44 -66.46
CA LEU A 55 38.17 35.72 -65.22
C LEU A 55 36.73 35.24 -65.12
N GLY A 56 35.80 35.86 -65.84
CA GLY A 56 34.37 35.50 -65.84
C GLY A 56 34.13 34.01 -66.12
N PRO A 57 34.69 33.43 -67.21
CA PRO A 57 34.56 32.00 -67.48
C PRO A 57 35.16 31.11 -66.38
N VAL A 58 36.31 31.50 -65.81
CA VAL A 58 37.00 30.73 -64.76
C VAL A 58 36.18 30.71 -63.47
N VAL A 59 35.68 31.88 -63.05
CA VAL A 59 34.85 32.02 -61.85
C VAL A 59 33.48 31.36 -62.06
N GLY A 60 32.90 31.46 -63.25
CA GLY A 60 31.64 30.81 -63.60
C GLY A 60 31.71 29.29 -63.51
N LEU A 61 32.76 28.67 -64.05
CA LEU A 61 32.98 27.22 -63.94
C LEU A 61 33.25 26.79 -62.48
N ALA A 62 34.04 27.57 -61.73
CA ALA A 62 34.30 27.30 -60.31
C ALA A 62 33.01 27.37 -59.47
N SER A 63 32.16 28.36 -59.73
CA SER A 63 30.87 28.54 -59.07
C SER A 63 29.93 27.36 -59.36
N LEU A 64 29.81 26.96 -60.63
CA LEU A 64 28.99 25.81 -61.01
C LEU A 64 29.47 24.50 -60.35
N ALA A 65 30.79 24.27 -60.32
CA ALA A 65 31.38 23.11 -59.67
C ALA A 65 31.11 23.12 -58.15
N ALA A 66 31.24 24.27 -57.50
CA ALA A 66 30.96 24.41 -56.07
C ALA A 66 29.49 24.13 -55.73
N VAL A 67 28.55 24.64 -56.53
CA VAL A 67 27.12 24.36 -56.37
C VAL A 67 26.82 22.88 -56.56
N LEU A 68 27.38 22.24 -57.60
CA LEU A 68 27.15 20.82 -57.87
C LEU A 68 27.66 19.93 -56.72
N ILE A 69 28.85 20.23 -56.18
CA ILE A 69 29.41 19.52 -55.02
C ILE A 69 28.50 19.69 -53.80
N THR A 70 28.03 20.91 -53.57
CA THR A 70 27.12 21.21 -52.46
C THR A 70 25.85 20.37 -52.55
N ILE A 71 25.24 20.27 -53.75
CA ILE A 71 24.05 19.44 -53.98
C ILE A 71 24.34 17.96 -53.70
N LEU A 72 25.48 17.42 -54.14
CA LEU A 72 25.85 16.03 -53.89
C LEU A 72 26.05 15.76 -52.39
N LEU A 73 26.68 16.70 -51.67
CA LEU A 73 26.88 16.58 -50.23
C LEU A 73 25.56 16.65 -49.48
N GLN A 74 24.68 17.60 -49.86
CA GLN A 74 23.33 17.73 -49.29
C GLN A 74 22.51 16.46 -49.49
N LYS A 75 22.52 15.87 -50.70
CA LYS A 75 21.83 14.59 -50.97
C LYS A 75 22.32 13.47 -50.07
N LYS A 76 23.64 13.37 -49.89
CA LYS A 76 24.23 12.36 -49.02
C LYS A 76 23.82 12.58 -47.56
N LEU A 77 23.89 13.81 -47.07
CA LEU A 77 23.48 14.12 -45.70
C LEU A 77 22.02 13.75 -45.47
N LEU A 78 21.13 14.11 -46.40
CA LEU A 78 19.71 13.76 -46.32
C LEU A 78 19.49 12.24 -46.26
N SER A 79 20.21 11.47 -47.09
CA SER A 79 20.11 10.00 -47.05
C SER A 79 20.57 9.41 -45.71
N GLN A 80 21.60 9.99 -45.08
CA GLN A 80 22.07 9.55 -43.78
C GLN A 80 21.08 9.92 -42.68
N GLN A 81 20.50 11.13 -42.73
CA GLN A 81 19.48 11.56 -41.79
C GLN A 81 18.21 10.71 -41.88
N LEU A 82 17.79 10.30 -43.08
CA LEU A 82 16.65 9.41 -43.25
C LEU A 82 16.90 8.03 -42.64
N ASP A 83 18.09 7.44 -42.86
CA ASP A 83 18.46 6.16 -42.25
C ASP A 83 18.49 6.23 -40.71
N GLU A 84 19.07 7.30 -40.16
CA GLU A 84 19.06 7.54 -38.70
C GLU A 84 17.64 7.74 -38.17
N PHE A 85 16.80 8.49 -38.88
CA PHE A 85 15.41 8.71 -38.49
C PHE A 85 14.60 7.41 -38.48
N THR A 86 14.77 6.54 -39.49
CA THR A 86 14.12 5.23 -39.53
C THR A 86 14.56 4.37 -38.34
N LYS A 87 15.87 4.31 -38.05
CA LYS A 87 16.38 3.56 -36.88
C LYS A 87 15.82 4.10 -35.57
N LEU A 88 15.75 5.42 -35.41
CA LEU A 88 15.16 6.05 -34.23
C LEU A 88 13.68 5.71 -34.09
N HIS A 89 12.92 5.72 -35.19
CA HIS A 89 11.52 5.36 -35.18
C HIS A 89 11.30 3.89 -34.79
N ASP A 90 12.12 2.97 -35.29
CA ASP A 90 12.06 1.55 -34.93
C ASP A 90 12.41 1.31 -33.45
N GLN A 91 13.40 2.05 -32.92
CA GLN A 91 13.74 2.04 -31.50
C GLN A 91 12.61 2.58 -30.63
N GLN A 92 11.93 3.65 -31.07
CA GLN A 92 10.77 4.21 -30.38
C GLN A 92 9.60 3.22 -30.35
N ALA A 93 9.30 2.55 -31.46
CA ALA A 93 8.25 1.53 -31.52
C ALA A 93 8.54 0.39 -30.53
N THR A 94 9.79 -0.09 -30.48
CA THR A 94 10.23 -1.10 -29.53
C THR A 94 10.10 -0.62 -28.08
N THR A 95 10.52 0.61 -27.80
CA THR A 95 10.43 1.22 -26.47
C THR A 95 8.98 1.34 -26.00
N LEU A 96 8.06 1.70 -26.91
CA LEU A 96 6.63 1.80 -26.62
C LEU A 96 6.03 0.44 -26.24
N ILE A 97 6.39 -0.63 -26.98
CA ILE A 97 5.96 -2.00 -26.66
C ILE A 97 6.47 -2.41 -25.27
N LEU A 98 7.77 -2.22 -25.00
CA LEU A 98 8.35 -2.55 -23.69
C LEU A 98 7.71 -1.76 -22.56
N THR A 99 7.41 -0.48 -22.78
CA THR A 99 6.74 0.38 -21.77
C THR A 99 5.31 -0.13 -21.50
N GLN A 100 4.57 -0.53 -22.53
CA GLN A 100 3.24 -1.12 -22.36
C GLN A 100 3.28 -2.45 -21.61
N GLU A 101 4.29 -3.29 -21.87
CA GLU A 101 4.48 -4.53 -21.13
C GLU A 101 4.82 -4.27 -19.66
N GLN A 102 5.66 -3.28 -19.37
CA GLN A 102 5.96 -2.87 -18.00
C GLN A 102 4.71 -2.37 -17.27
N LEU A 103 3.88 -1.55 -17.91
CA LEU A 103 2.62 -1.09 -17.31
C LEU A 103 1.67 -2.25 -17.00
N LYS A 104 1.52 -3.22 -17.90
CA LYS A 104 0.70 -4.42 -17.64
C LYS A 104 1.24 -5.26 -16.49
N LEU A 105 2.57 -5.38 -16.37
CA LEU A 105 3.19 -6.08 -15.25
C LEU A 105 2.97 -5.33 -13.94
N GLU A 106 3.08 -4.00 -13.96
CA GLU A 106 2.83 -3.15 -12.81
C GLU A 106 1.37 -3.21 -12.36
N GLU A 107 0.40 -3.15 -13.28
CA GLU A 107 -1.02 -3.35 -12.99
C GLU A 107 -1.28 -4.69 -12.31
N LYS A 108 -0.64 -5.76 -12.81
CA LYS A 108 -0.73 -7.09 -12.21
C LYS A 108 -0.14 -7.12 -10.80
N ASN A 109 1.04 -6.54 -10.60
CA ASN A 109 1.71 -6.46 -9.29
C ASN A 109 0.89 -5.62 -8.30
N HIS A 110 0.29 -4.53 -8.77
CA HIS A 110 -0.57 -3.66 -7.97
C HIS A 110 -1.82 -4.43 -7.52
N LYS A 111 -2.49 -5.14 -8.44
CA LYS A 111 -3.63 -6.00 -8.12
C LYS A 111 -3.27 -7.10 -7.12
N GLN A 112 -2.11 -7.73 -7.27
CA GLN A 112 -1.63 -8.71 -6.30
C GLN A 112 -1.40 -8.09 -4.92
N THR A 113 -0.83 -6.88 -4.87
CA THR A 113 -0.63 -6.14 -3.61
C THR A 113 -1.95 -5.82 -2.93
N LEU A 114 -2.95 -5.37 -3.69
CA LEU A 114 -4.30 -5.11 -3.15
C LEU A 114 -4.93 -6.36 -2.55
N ASN A 115 -4.88 -7.49 -3.26
CA ASN A 115 -5.38 -8.77 -2.76
C ASN A 115 -4.63 -9.20 -1.49
N GLN A 116 -3.33 -8.95 -1.41
CA GLN A 116 -2.51 -9.26 -0.23
C GLN A 116 -2.89 -8.38 0.97
N LEU A 117 -3.15 -7.09 0.75
CA LEU A 117 -3.64 -6.18 1.79
C LEU A 117 -5.03 -6.56 2.28
N GLU A 118 -5.92 -6.96 1.38
CA GLU A 118 -7.26 -7.44 1.73
C GLU A 118 -7.17 -8.69 2.63
N LEU A 119 -6.35 -9.66 2.24
CA LEU A 119 -6.09 -10.85 3.05
C LEU A 119 -5.51 -10.49 4.42
N GLN A 120 -4.54 -9.57 4.47
CA GLN A 120 -3.92 -9.12 5.72
C GLN A 120 -4.92 -8.42 6.64
N ASN A 121 -5.80 -7.58 6.10
CA ASN A 121 -6.86 -6.94 6.87
C ASN A 121 -7.84 -7.97 7.44
N SER A 122 -8.28 -8.94 6.63
CA SER A 122 -9.13 -10.02 7.13
C SER A 122 -8.44 -10.87 8.21
N GLN A 123 -7.14 -11.13 8.07
CA GLN A 123 -6.36 -11.83 9.10
C GLN A 123 -6.28 -11.02 10.40
N TYR A 124 -6.02 -9.72 10.30
CA TYR A 124 -5.98 -8.84 11.45
C TYR A 124 -7.32 -8.77 12.18
N GLU A 125 -8.43 -8.64 11.44
CA GLU A 125 -9.78 -8.67 12.00
C GLU A 125 -10.04 -9.99 12.75
N LEU A 126 -9.68 -11.13 12.15
CA LEU A 126 -9.81 -12.44 12.79
C LEU A 126 -8.97 -12.54 14.07
N GLU A 127 -7.71 -12.09 14.06
CA GLU A 127 -6.85 -12.06 15.25
C GLU A 127 -7.40 -11.18 16.37
N THR A 128 -7.93 -9.99 16.04
CA THR A 128 -8.54 -9.11 17.04
C THR A 128 -9.79 -9.73 17.66
N MET A 129 -10.62 -10.39 16.86
CA MET A 129 -11.78 -11.15 17.33
C MET A 129 -11.37 -12.30 18.26
N HIS A 130 -10.34 -13.07 17.89
CA HIS A 130 -9.83 -14.14 18.75
C HIS A 130 -9.29 -13.60 20.07
N ARG A 131 -8.48 -12.53 20.04
CA ARG A 131 -7.98 -11.89 21.27
C ARG A 131 -9.12 -11.39 22.17
N GLN A 132 -10.16 -10.81 21.59
CA GLN A 132 -11.32 -10.33 22.36
C GLN A 132 -12.09 -11.51 22.98
N ARG A 133 -12.35 -12.58 22.22
CA ARG A 133 -12.96 -13.81 22.75
C ARG A 133 -12.17 -14.40 23.90
N ASP A 134 -10.86 -14.54 23.76
CA ASP A 134 -10.00 -15.09 24.82
C ASP A 134 -10.04 -14.24 26.09
N ARG A 135 -10.09 -12.91 25.97
CA ARG A 135 -10.26 -12.01 27.12
C ARG A 135 -11.60 -12.23 27.80
N LEU A 136 -12.70 -12.27 27.04
CA LEU A 136 -14.03 -12.46 27.59
C LEU A 136 -14.20 -13.85 28.25
N LEU A 137 -13.64 -14.90 27.64
CA LEU A 137 -13.64 -16.25 28.22
C LEU A 137 -12.87 -16.32 29.54
N LYS A 138 -11.75 -15.60 29.66
CA LYS A 138 -11.03 -15.47 30.94
C LYS A 138 -11.90 -14.79 32.00
N VAL A 139 -12.65 -13.74 31.63
CA VAL A 139 -13.60 -13.10 32.56
C VAL A 139 -14.70 -14.08 32.98
N ILE A 140 -15.25 -14.89 32.06
CA ILE A 140 -16.22 -15.93 32.44
C ILE A 140 -15.60 -16.95 33.38
N GLY A 141 -14.37 -17.39 33.11
CA GLY A 141 -13.62 -18.27 34.01
C GLY A 141 -13.53 -17.67 35.42
N PHE A 142 -13.13 -16.40 35.51
CA PHE A 142 -13.10 -15.66 36.76
C PHE A 142 -14.49 -15.51 37.41
N LEU A 143 -15.55 -15.30 36.65
CA LEU A 143 -16.92 -15.23 37.19
C LEU A 143 -17.39 -16.58 37.74
N LYS A 144 -17.06 -17.68 37.05
CA LYS A 144 -17.31 -19.05 37.55
C LYS A 144 -16.53 -19.31 38.83
N GLU A 145 -15.27 -18.86 38.91
CA GLU A 145 -14.46 -18.93 40.11
C GLU A 145 -14.94 -17.95 41.20
N GLN A 146 -15.43 -16.76 40.91
CA GLN A 146 -15.99 -15.85 41.94
C GLN A 146 -17.37 -16.32 42.44
N ASN A 147 -18.06 -17.16 41.67
CA ASN A 147 -19.20 -17.94 42.16
C ASN A 147 -18.78 -18.88 43.33
N ILE A 148 -17.49 -18.97 43.68
CA ILE A 148 -16.97 -19.51 44.96
C ILE A 148 -17.47 -18.72 46.18
N GLY A 149 -17.99 -17.50 46.07
CA GLY A 149 -18.78 -16.89 47.16
C GLY A 149 -19.96 -17.77 47.62
N PHE A 150 -20.42 -18.68 46.75
CA PHE A 150 -21.42 -19.69 47.06
C PHE A 150 -20.87 -20.91 47.82
N LEU A 151 -19.56 -21.18 47.79
CA LEU A 151 -18.92 -22.18 48.66
C LEU A 151 -18.99 -21.74 50.13
N GLU A 152 -18.86 -20.44 50.43
CA GLU A 152 -19.04 -19.93 51.80
C GLU A 152 -20.49 -20.10 52.26
N LEU A 153 -21.48 -19.83 51.41
CA LEU A 153 -22.89 -20.06 51.73
C LEU A 153 -23.23 -21.55 51.88
N LYS A 154 -22.65 -22.41 51.03
CA LYS A 154 -22.75 -23.88 51.13
C LYS A 154 -22.16 -24.38 52.46
N ILE A 155 -21.00 -23.86 52.87
CA ILE A 155 -20.34 -24.21 54.12
C ILE A 155 -21.17 -23.72 55.32
N GLU A 156 -21.70 -22.49 55.29
CA GLU A 156 -22.44 -21.92 56.42
C GLU A 156 -23.82 -22.57 56.63
N VAL A 157 -24.51 -22.95 55.55
CA VAL A 157 -25.76 -23.72 55.65
C VAL A 157 -25.50 -25.18 56.05
N TYR A 158 -24.41 -25.80 55.58
CA TYR A 158 -24.02 -27.15 56.02
C TYR A 158 -23.60 -27.18 57.50
N ASN A 159 -22.89 -26.14 57.97
CA ASN A 159 -22.56 -25.94 59.38
C ASN A 159 -23.82 -25.67 60.22
N SER A 160 -24.81 -24.95 59.68
CA SER A 160 -26.10 -24.73 60.35
C SER A 160 -26.92 -26.03 60.48
N LEU A 161 -26.88 -26.90 59.47
CA LEU A 161 -27.47 -28.24 59.54
C LEU A 161 -26.75 -29.16 60.52
N LEU A 162 -25.41 -29.13 60.56
CA LEU A 162 -24.61 -29.85 61.54
C LEU A 162 -24.90 -29.38 62.97
N ALA A 163 -25.12 -28.08 63.18
CA ALA A 163 -25.51 -27.53 64.47
C ALA A 163 -26.91 -28.01 64.92
N ILE A 164 -27.87 -28.11 63.99
CA ILE A 164 -29.22 -28.65 64.27
C ILE A 164 -29.16 -30.16 64.57
N VAL A 165 -28.37 -30.93 63.82
CA VAL A 165 -28.17 -32.37 64.09
C VAL A 165 -27.45 -32.61 65.42
N ASN A 166 -26.55 -31.70 65.84
CA ASN A 166 -25.94 -31.77 67.17
C ASN A 166 -26.90 -31.42 68.32
N ILE A 167 -28.09 -30.85 68.07
CA ILE A 167 -29.11 -30.67 69.13
C ILE A 167 -29.72 -32.02 69.54
N ASP A 168 -29.67 -33.05 68.70
CA ASP A 168 -30.01 -34.43 69.10
C ASP A 168 -29.09 -34.95 70.23
N SER A 169 -27.91 -34.32 70.43
CA SER A 169 -27.00 -34.62 71.56
C SER A 169 -27.28 -33.80 72.83
N LEU A 170 -28.18 -32.80 72.79
CA LEU A 170 -28.62 -31.98 73.93
C LEU A 170 -29.98 -32.43 74.49
N ARG A 171 -30.32 -33.70 74.28
CA ARG A 171 -31.52 -34.40 74.74
C ARG A 171 -31.54 -34.59 76.27
N ASP A 172 -31.39 -33.51 77.03
CA ASP A 172 -31.49 -33.51 78.50
C ASP A 172 -32.43 -32.42 79.05
N ASP A 173 -33.02 -31.55 78.22
CA ASP A 173 -34.08 -30.61 78.67
C ASP A 173 -35.43 -30.89 77.95
N PRO A 174 -36.36 -31.62 78.58
CA PRO A 174 -37.59 -32.12 77.96
C PRO A 174 -38.69 -31.05 77.78
N GLY A 175 -38.37 -29.77 77.93
CA GLY A 175 -39.37 -28.72 78.15
C GLY A 175 -39.75 -27.80 76.98
N LYS A 176 -39.06 -27.77 75.83
CA LYS A 176 -39.22 -26.59 74.93
C LYS A 176 -39.34 -26.75 73.41
N LEU A 177 -39.21 -27.92 72.80
CA LEU A 177 -39.59 -28.11 71.39
C LEU A 177 -40.13 -29.52 71.19
N SER A 178 -41.28 -29.68 70.53
CA SER A 178 -41.78 -31.02 70.21
C SER A 178 -40.94 -31.63 69.08
N GLU A 179 -40.77 -32.95 69.10
CA GLU A 179 -40.09 -33.73 68.04
C GLU A 179 -40.65 -33.42 66.63
N LEU A 180 -41.93 -33.03 66.57
CA LEU A 180 -42.62 -32.61 65.35
C LEU A 180 -42.13 -31.24 64.85
N ASP A 181 -41.83 -30.30 65.74
CA ASP A 181 -41.36 -28.95 65.38
C ASP A 181 -39.96 -29.00 64.76
N ILE A 182 -39.09 -29.88 65.27
CA ILE A 182 -37.74 -30.11 64.76
C ILE A 182 -37.80 -30.71 63.34
N GLU A 183 -38.66 -31.72 63.12
CA GLU A 183 -38.80 -32.34 61.81
C GLU A 183 -39.42 -31.38 60.78
N ILE A 184 -40.36 -30.52 61.18
CA ILE A 184 -40.92 -29.46 60.33
C ILE A 184 -39.83 -28.46 59.90
N GLU A 185 -38.99 -27.99 60.82
CA GLU A 185 -37.91 -27.03 60.52
C GLU A 185 -36.84 -27.68 59.60
N LYS A 186 -36.54 -28.97 59.80
CA LYS A 186 -35.63 -29.74 58.95
C LYS A 186 -36.14 -29.91 57.52
N GLN A 187 -37.44 -30.21 57.34
CA GLN A 187 -38.05 -30.30 56.01
C GLN A 187 -38.05 -28.94 55.31
N LYS A 188 -38.28 -27.86 56.05
CA LYS A 188 -38.22 -26.48 55.53
C LYS A 188 -36.80 -26.11 55.07
N LEU A 189 -35.77 -26.39 55.87
CA LEU A 189 -34.37 -26.17 55.47
C LEU A 189 -33.97 -27.01 54.25
N LYS A 190 -34.40 -28.27 54.19
CA LYS A 190 -34.13 -29.17 53.06
C LYS A 190 -34.73 -28.63 51.76
N LYS A 191 -35.94 -28.05 51.84
CA LYS A 191 -36.58 -27.40 50.70
C LYS A 191 -35.83 -26.14 50.28
N GLU A 192 -35.49 -25.26 51.22
CA GLU A 192 -34.70 -24.05 50.94
C GLU A 192 -33.35 -24.38 50.28
N LEU A 193 -32.69 -25.46 50.72
CA LEU A 193 -31.46 -25.96 50.10
C LEU A 193 -31.66 -26.46 48.67
N LEU A 194 -32.78 -27.13 48.40
CA LEU A 194 -33.09 -27.61 47.06
C LEU A 194 -33.35 -26.42 46.12
N ASP A 195 -34.10 -25.44 46.58
CA ASP A 195 -34.40 -24.21 45.82
C ASP A 195 -33.10 -23.43 45.53
N ILE A 196 -32.22 -23.28 46.52
CA ILE A 196 -30.87 -22.71 46.34
C ILE A 196 -30.07 -23.48 45.28
N ARG A 197 -30.06 -24.81 45.35
CA ARG A 197 -29.31 -25.64 44.40
C ARG A 197 -29.81 -25.48 42.97
N VAL A 198 -31.13 -25.38 42.79
CA VAL A 198 -31.75 -25.14 41.49
C VAL A 198 -31.35 -23.76 40.97
N ASP A 199 -31.51 -22.70 41.77
CA ASP A 199 -31.16 -21.31 41.39
C ASP A 199 -29.66 -21.19 41.01
N CYS A 200 -28.75 -21.87 41.72
CA CYS A 200 -27.33 -21.91 41.36
C CYS A 200 -27.06 -22.66 40.04
N SER A 201 -27.72 -23.80 39.83
CA SER A 201 -27.58 -24.57 38.60
C SER A 201 -28.06 -23.77 37.39
N GLU A 202 -29.05 -22.91 37.55
CA GLU A 202 -29.50 -22.00 36.49
C GLU A 202 -28.44 -20.95 36.14
N ILE A 203 -27.78 -20.34 37.14
CA ILE A 203 -26.69 -19.37 36.90
C ILE A 203 -25.49 -20.05 36.20
N ASP A 204 -25.11 -21.26 36.62
CA ASP A 204 -24.03 -22.02 35.99
C ASP A 204 -24.37 -22.38 34.53
N ASN A 205 -25.63 -22.76 34.26
CA ASN A 205 -26.14 -22.99 32.91
C ASN A 205 -26.15 -21.70 32.07
N ASP A 206 -26.51 -20.56 32.64
CA ASP A 206 -26.47 -19.26 31.95
C ASP A 206 -25.02 -18.87 31.59
N LEU A 207 -24.06 -19.08 32.50
CA LEU A 207 -22.64 -18.84 32.25
C LEU A 207 -22.05 -19.80 31.19
N LEU A 208 -22.50 -21.07 31.19
CA LEU A 208 -22.16 -22.04 30.15
C LEU A 208 -22.72 -21.62 28.79
N THR A 209 -24.00 -21.23 28.75
CA THR A 209 -24.66 -20.76 27.52
C THR A 209 -23.96 -19.52 26.97
N LEU A 210 -23.62 -18.56 27.84
CA LEU A 210 -22.83 -17.40 27.46
C LEU A 210 -21.45 -17.78 26.90
N SER A 211 -20.77 -18.77 27.49
CA SER A 211 -19.48 -19.26 26.97
C SER A 211 -19.62 -19.82 25.56
N VAL A 212 -20.68 -20.60 25.31
CA VAL A 212 -20.98 -21.19 24.00
C VAL A 212 -21.33 -20.10 22.98
N ASP A 213 -22.12 -19.11 23.37
CA ASP A 213 -22.52 -18.01 22.50
C ASP A 213 -21.34 -17.12 22.08
N LEU A 214 -20.38 -16.88 22.99
CA LEU A 214 -19.15 -16.14 22.65
C LEU A 214 -18.27 -16.88 21.64
N MET A 215 -18.33 -18.21 21.66
CA MET A 215 -17.62 -19.08 20.71
C MET A 215 -18.35 -19.17 19.37
N SER A 216 -19.61 -18.74 19.29
CA SER A 216 -20.39 -18.72 18.05
C SER A 216 -19.85 -17.67 17.05
N PRO A 217 -19.80 -18.00 15.74
CA PRO A 217 -19.42 -17.07 14.68
C PRO A 217 -20.47 -15.97 14.40
N SER A 218 -21.55 -15.87 15.19
CA SER A 218 -22.63 -14.89 14.99
C SER A 218 -22.24 -13.42 15.16
N HIS A 219 -21.08 -13.14 15.78
CA HIS A 219 -20.63 -11.78 16.08
C HIS A 219 -19.62 -11.29 15.02
N LYS A 220 -19.94 -10.17 14.38
CA LYS A 220 -19.16 -9.63 13.24
C LYS A 220 -18.02 -8.71 13.64
N THR A 221 -18.09 -8.08 14.82
CA THR A 221 -17.04 -7.16 15.30
C THR A 221 -16.78 -7.35 16.80
N PRO A 222 -15.60 -6.94 17.30
CA PRO A 222 -15.26 -7.03 18.72
C PRO A 222 -16.22 -6.24 19.61
N GLU A 223 -16.72 -5.11 19.14
CA GLU A 223 -17.63 -4.22 19.89
C GLU A 223 -19.00 -4.87 20.08
N ILE A 224 -19.55 -5.48 19.03
CA ILE A 224 -20.85 -6.19 19.12
C ILE A 224 -20.73 -7.40 20.05
N LEU A 225 -19.60 -8.11 20.00
CA LEU A 225 -19.33 -9.23 20.90
C LEU A 225 -19.27 -8.77 22.36
N GLU A 226 -18.61 -7.64 22.63
CA GLU A 226 -18.50 -7.06 23.96
C GLU A 226 -19.84 -6.52 24.48
N GLU A 227 -20.61 -5.84 23.65
CA GLU A 227 -21.95 -5.37 24.00
C GLU A 227 -22.88 -6.55 24.36
N HIS A 228 -22.84 -7.61 23.55
CA HIS A 228 -23.59 -8.83 23.82
C HIS A 228 -23.18 -9.48 25.15
N PHE A 229 -21.87 -9.55 25.39
CA PHE A 229 -21.32 -10.07 26.64
C PHE A 229 -21.80 -9.26 27.85
N LEU A 230 -21.67 -7.94 27.81
CA LEU A 230 -22.07 -7.05 28.91
C LEU A 230 -23.57 -7.16 29.20
N ALA A 231 -24.41 -7.22 28.16
CA ALA A 231 -25.85 -7.39 28.31
C ALA A 231 -26.20 -8.70 29.04
N LYS A 232 -25.58 -9.83 28.64
CA LYS A 232 -25.82 -11.12 29.27
C LYS A 232 -25.24 -11.20 30.70
N VAL A 233 -24.04 -10.68 30.92
CA VAL A 233 -23.45 -10.63 32.26
C VAL A 233 -24.30 -9.77 33.20
N ALA A 234 -24.85 -8.65 32.75
CA ALA A 234 -25.75 -7.82 33.58
C ALA A 234 -26.98 -8.60 34.05
N VAL A 235 -27.60 -9.41 33.19
CA VAL A 235 -28.73 -10.28 33.54
C VAL A 235 -28.31 -11.33 34.58
N ILE A 236 -27.18 -12.00 34.38
CA ILE A 236 -26.64 -13.01 35.31
C ILE A 236 -26.34 -12.38 36.67
N MET A 237 -25.70 -11.20 36.69
CA MET A 237 -25.37 -10.47 37.91
C MET A 237 -26.63 -9.99 38.65
N GLN A 238 -27.68 -9.60 37.93
CA GLN A 238 -28.96 -9.24 38.53
C GLN A 238 -29.65 -10.45 39.17
N LYS A 239 -29.70 -11.61 38.47
CA LYS A 239 -30.18 -12.88 39.05
C LYS A 239 -29.41 -13.25 40.31
N ASN A 240 -28.07 -13.13 40.28
CA ASN A 240 -27.23 -13.38 41.43
C ASN A 240 -27.55 -12.45 42.62
N LYS A 241 -27.73 -11.14 42.35
CA LYS A 241 -28.13 -10.17 43.37
C LYS A 241 -29.49 -10.49 43.99
N ASP A 242 -30.45 -10.92 43.18
CA ASP A 242 -31.79 -11.30 43.64
C ASP A 242 -31.74 -12.58 44.49
N MET A 243 -30.91 -13.55 44.11
CA MET A 243 -30.62 -14.75 44.90
C MET A 243 -30.00 -14.39 46.26
N VAL A 244 -28.96 -13.53 46.28
CA VAL A 244 -28.34 -13.04 47.53
C VAL A 244 -29.37 -12.31 48.41
N LYS A 245 -30.29 -11.55 47.83
CA LYS A 245 -31.35 -10.88 48.61
C LYS A 245 -32.38 -11.88 49.16
N LYS A 246 -32.71 -12.91 48.39
CA LYS A 246 -33.68 -13.97 48.75
C LYS A 246 -33.17 -14.84 49.90
N TYR A 247 -31.89 -15.20 49.89
CA TYR A 247 -31.31 -16.16 50.85
C TYR A 247 -30.31 -15.53 51.85
N GLY A 248 -29.77 -14.35 51.58
CA GLY A 248 -28.75 -13.67 52.41
C GLY A 248 -29.29 -13.03 53.69
N ARG A 249 -30.58 -13.19 54.00
CA ARG A 249 -31.13 -12.81 55.31
C ARG A 249 -31.13 -14.00 56.27
N LYS A 250 -29.98 -14.19 56.91
CA LYS A 250 -29.84 -14.75 58.27
C LYS A 250 -28.41 -14.54 58.82
N LYS A 251 -27.82 -13.36 58.62
CA LYS A 251 -26.66 -12.93 59.43
C LYS A 251 -27.18 -12.19 60.66
N SER A 252 -27.08 -12.86 61.82
CA SER A 252 -27.29 -12.40 63.21
C SER A 252 -28.68 -11.82 63.51
N ALA A 253 -29.42 -12.34 64.50
CA ALA A 253 -29.17 -12.17 65.94
C ALA A 253 -29.03 -10.70 66.32
#